data_AF-A0A832JF58-F1
#
_entry.id   AF-A0A832JF58-F1
#
_cell.length_a   1.000
_cell.length_b   1.000
_cell.length_c   1.000
_cell.angle_alpha   90.00
_cell.angle_beta   90.00
_cell.angle_gamma   90.00
#
_symmetry.space_group_name_H-M   'P 1'
#
loop_
_entity.id
_entity.type
_entity.pdbx_description
1 polymer ?
#
loop_
_entity_poly.entity_id
_entity_poly.type
_entity_poly.pdbx_seq_one_letter_code
_entity_poly.pdbx_strand_id
1 'polypeptide(L)'
;YWSARWEARVWLPKEGTYRFFLENLDDAARLYVDGKKVLEAWWLQPAQNYASEPLSLKAGEHALRVEFHQGPGGASIRLAWEGPGWQKEVIPLLKDFSEEDSLRRGVMGEGWAGVYFEDPDHDLVLQLGIEPLGSFFQKPLLRRVDPRLDFQWAQGATPLPGMPPQFWSVRWEGKLLVPRTEEYTFFLENLDDAGRLFIDGQLVIDAWKVQQATTYTSPPIRLEAGLHDIKVEYHQFWGLAGGIRLCWSAPSLPKEVIPPCYEAPY
;
A
#
# COMPACT_ATOMS: atom_id res chain seq x y z
N TYR A 1 -37.05 -13.53 1.00
CA TYR A 1 -36.88 -12.39 1.90
C TYR A 1 -35.69 -12.60 2.80
N TRP A 2 -34.76 -11.65 2.82
CA TRP A 2 -33.67 -11.59 3.79
C TRP A 2 -33.15 -10.15 3.88
N SER A 3 -32.31 -9.86 4.86
CA SER A 3 -31.66 -8.54 4.97
C SER A 3 -30.21 -8.73 5.43
N ALA A 4 -29.36 -7.80 5.02
CA ALA A 4 -27.99 -7.70 5.53
C ALA A 4 -27.72 -6.28 6.02
N ARG A 5 -26.78 -6.20 6.95
CA ARG A 5 -26.14 -4.94 7.36
C ARG A 5 -24.64 -5.14 7.24
N TRP A 6 -23.99 -4.24 6.53
CA TRP A 6 -22.54 -4.12 6.50
C TRP A 6 -22.14 -2.84 7.21
N GLU A 7 -21.15 -2.93 8.07
CA GLU A 7 -20.48 -1.79 8.68
C GLU A 7 -19.01 -1.84 8.28
N ALA A 8 -18.48 -0.71 7.86
CA ALA A 8 -17.11 -0.57 7.37
C ALA A 8 -16.56 0.81 7.75
N ARG A 9 -15.25 0.97 7.64
CA ARG A 9 -14.57 2.26 7.72
C ARG A 9 -13.85 2.49 6.40
N VAL A 10 -13.86 3.74 5.94
CA VAL A 10 -13.16 4.14 4.71
C VAL A 10 -12.29 5.34 5.00
N TRP A 11 -11.09 5.37 4.41
CA TRP A 11 -10.20 6.53 4.49
C TRP A 11 -10.39 7.45 3.29
N LEU A 12 -10.66 8.72 3.54
CA LEU A 12 -10.75 9.78 2.54
C LEU A 12 -9.38 10.45 2.41
N PRO A 13 -8.70 10.34 1.24
CA PRO A 13 -7.34 10.88 1.09
C PRO A 13 -7.29 12.41 1.10
N LYS A 14 -8.42 13.07 0.85
CA LYS A 14 -8.49 14.52 0.71
C LYS A 14 -9.83 15.05 1.22
N GLU A 15 -9.81 16.19 1.89
CA GLU A 15 -11.07 16.86 2.21
C GLU A 15 -11.73 17.38 0.93
N GLY A 16 -13.05 17.36 0.90
CA GLY A 16 -13.81 17.96 -0.18
C GLY A 16 -15.15 17.29 -0.39
N THR A 17 -15.63 17.41 -1.62
CA THR A 17 -16.96 16.94 -1.99
C THR A 17 -16.90 15.51 -2.52
N TYR A 18 -17.67 14.64 -1.88
CA TYR A 18 -17.82 13.23 -2.21
C TYR A 18 -19.27 12.92 -2.60
N ARG A 19 -19.45 11.92 -3.46
CA ARG A 19 -20.76 11.35 -3.74
C ARG A 19 -20.67 9.84 -3.68
N PHE A 20 -21.66 9.21 -3.06
CA PHE A 20 -21.75 7.75 -2.91
C PHE A 20 -22.81 7.18 -3.83
N PHE A 21 -22.61 5.94 -4.26
CA PHE A 21 -23.45 5.26 -5.23
C PHE A 21 -23.84 3.87 -4.73
N LEU A 22 -25.12 3.53 -4.85
CA LEU A 22 -25.57 2.14 -4.78
C LEU A 22 -25.84 1.68 -6.21
N GLU A 23 -24.96 0.83 -6.72
CA GLU A 23 -25.02 0.29 -8.06
C GLU A 23 -25.69 -1.07 -8.08
N ASN A 24 -26.47 -1.31 -9.14
CA ASN A 24 -27.21 -2.55 -9.37
C ASN A 24 -28.05 -2.97 -8.15
N LEU A 25 -28.68 -2.01 -7.47
CA LEU A 25 -29.43 -2.25 -6.24
C LEU A 25 -30.75 -2.97 -6.58
N ASP A 26 -30.86 -4.20 -6.10
CA ASP A 26 -32.02 -5.07 -6.17
C ASP A 26 -32.08 -5.85 -4.84
N ASP A 27 -32.98 -5.59 -3.90
CA ASP A 27 -34.13 -4.69 -3.94
C ASP A 27 -33.90 -3.35 -3.20
N ALA A 28 -33.81 -3.36 -1.87
CA ALA A 28 -33.91 -2.16 -1.04
C ALA A 28 -32.62 -1.91 -0.27
N ALA A 29 -32.18 -0.65 -0.17
CA ALA A 29 -31.04 -0.30 0.65
C ALA A 29 -31.04 1.13 1.17
N ARG A 30 -30.24 1.35 2.21
CA ARG A 30 -29.93 2.68 2.75
C ARG A 30 -28.49 2.72 3.23
N LEU A 31 -27.84 3.84 2.96
CA LEU A 31 -26.44 4.10 3.26
C LEU A 31 -26.33 5.20 4.30
N TYR A 32 -25.45 4.99 5.27
CA TYR A 32 -25.06 5.96 6.28
C TYR A 32 -23.56 6.24 6.16
N VAL A 33 -23.18 7.50 6.35
CA VAL A 33 -21.80 8.00 6.47
C VAL A 33 -21.72 8.74 7.79
N ASP A 34 -20.79 8.36 8.68
CA ASP A 34 -20.65 8.86 10.06
C ASP A 34 -21.95 8.85 10.85
N GLY A 35 -22.74 7.79 10.67
CA GLY A 35 -24.04 7.63 11.31
C GLY A 35 -25.18 8.48 10.69
N LYS A 36 -24.87 9.42 9.79
CA LYS A 36 -25.89 10.19 9.05
C LYS A 36 -26.35 9.41 7.82
N LYS A 37 -27.66 9.27 7.62
CA LYS A 37 -28.21 8.65 6.40
C LYS A 37 -27.99 9.59 5.21
N VAL A 38 -27.37 9.10 4.14
CA VAL A 38 -26.99 9.90 2.97
C VAL A 38 -27.68 9.48 1.68
N LEU A 39 -28.21 8.25 1.64
CA LEU A 39 -28.91 7.68 0.49
C LEU A 39 -29.92 6.64 0.99
N GLU A 40 -31.12 6.65 0.45
CA GLU A 40 -32.18 5.71 0.79
C GLU A 40 -33.02 5.35 -0.44
N ALA A 41 -33.20 4.05 -0.65
CA ALA A 41 -34.16 3.46 -1.56
C ALA A 41 -34.74 2.21 -0.88
N TRP A 42 -35.68 2.41 0.05
CA TRP A 42 -36.20 1.34 0.92
C TRP A 42 -37.55 0.78 0.45
N TRP A 43 -37.59 0.23 -0.76
CA TRP A 43 -38.77 -0.38 -1.37
C TRP A 43 -38.37 -1.51 -2.34
N LEU A 44 -39.27 -2.47 -2.60
CA LEU A 44 -38.99 -3.60 -3.50
C LEU A 44 -39.00 -3.16 -4.96
N GLN A 45 -37.92 -3.43 -5.69
CA GLN A 45 -37.66 -2.81 -6.99
C GLN A 45 -36.72 -3.66 -7.84
N PRO A 46 -36.81 -3.55 -9.18
CA PRO A 46 -35.78 -4.11 -10.04
C PRO A 46 -34.44 -3.40 -9.85
N ALA A 47 -33.35 -4.07 -10.23
CA ALA A 47 -32.00 -3.53 -10.23
C ALA A 47 -31.90 -2.11 -10.80
N GLN A 48 -31.51 -1.15 -9.96
CA GLN A 48 -31.40 0.27 -10.30
C GLN A 48 -30.17 0.91 -9.64
N ASN A 49 -29.63 1.97 -10.25
CA ASN A 49 -28.54 2.76 -9.68
C ASN A 49 -29.06 3.99 -8.95
N TYR A 50 -28.49 4.27 -7.78
CA TYR A 50 -28.77 5.44 -6.95
C TYR A 50 -27.49 6.20 -6.62
N ALA A 51 -27.59 7.51 -6.43
CA ALA A 51 -26.50 8.36 -5.98
C ALA A 51 -26.95 9.24 -4.82
N SER A 52 -26.04 9.53 -3.89
CA SER A 52 -26.30 10.47 -2.80
C SER A 52 -26.29 11.91 -3.34
N GLU A 53 -26.78 12.84 -2.53
CA GLU A 53 -26.38 14.24 -2.70
C GLU A 53 -24.87 14.39 -2.42
N PRO A 54 -24.21 15.42 -2.95
CA PRO A 54 -22.82 15.71 -2.62
C PRO A 54 -22.63 15.95 -1.11
N LEU A 55 -21.64 15.31 -0.52
CA LEU A 55 -21.25 15.44 0.88
C LEU A 55 -19.91 16.15 0.99
N SER A 56 -19.85 17.20 1.81
CA SER A 56 -18.57 17.78 2.22
C SER A 56 -18.01 16.96 3.38
N LEU A 57 -16.95 16.21 3.13
CA LEU A 57 -16.28 15.36 4.11
C LEU A 57 -14.84 15.83 4.31
N LYS A 58 -14.31 15.58 5.51
CA LYS A 58 -12.92 15.87 5.82
C LYS A 58 -12.03 14.74 5.30
N ALA A 59 -10.74 15.03 5.08
CA ALA A 59 -9.78 13.96 4.94
C ALA A 59 -9.76 13.17 6.25
N GLY A 60 -9.68 11.86 6.20
CA GLY A 60 -9.77 11.05 7.42
C GLY A 60 -10.57 9.77 7.27
N GLU A 61 -10.71 9.08 8.40
CA GLU A 61 -11.57 7.91 8.52
C GLU A 61 -13.04 8.34 8.61
N HIS A 62 -13.89 7.66 7.84
CA HIS A 62 -15.34 7.85 7.85
C HIS A 62 -16.03 6.49 8.02
N ALA A 63 -17.03 6.44 8.90
CA ALA A 63 -17.78 5.22 9.15
C ALA A 63 -18.87 5.03 8.08
N LEU A 64 -18.92 3.87 7.44
CA LEU A 64 -19.95 3.50 6.49
C LEU A 64 -20.85 2.42 7.09
N ARG A 65 -22.15 2.56 6.86
CA ARG A 65 -23.11 1.48 7.13
C ARG A 65 -24.08 1.35 5.98
N VAL A 66 -24.20 0.15 5.43
CA VAL A 66 -25.21 -0.20 4.44
C VAL A 66 -26.18 -1.16 5.07
N GLU A 67 -27.46 -0.83 5.01
CA GLU A 67 -28.54 -1.77 5.29
C GLU A 67 -29.18 -2.15 3.96
N PHE A 68 -29.46 -3.44 3.78
CA PHE A 68 -30.04 -3.99 2.57
C PHE A 68 -31.17 -4.96 2.90
N HIS A 69 -32.19 -5.01 2.06
CA HIS A 69 -33.29 -5.94 2.16
C HIS A 69 -33.63 -6.49 0.79
N GLN A 70 -33.73 -7.81 0.71
CA GLN A 70 -34.12 -8.56 -0.47
C GLN A 70 -35.53 -9.11 -0.34
N GLY A 71 -36.33 -8.91 -1.37
CA GLY A 71 -37.62 -9.53 -1.64
C GLY A 71 -37.51 -10.92 -2.27
N PRO A 72 -38.45 -11.30 -3.15
CA PRO A 72 -38.34 -12.49 -4.00
C PRO A 72 -37.44 -12.22 -5.22
N GLY A 73 -36.65 -13.21 -5.65
CA GLY A 73 -35.85 -13.11 -6.89
C GLY A 73 -34.35 -13.01 -6.65
N GLY A 74 -33.63 -12.43 -7.62
CA GLY A 74 -32.19 -12.20 -7.55
C GLY A 74 -31.85 -10.98 -6.71
N ALA A 75 -30.70 -10.99 -6.05
CA ALA A 75 -30.25 -9.91 -5.17
C ALA A 75 -28.93 -9.33 -5.65
N SER A 76 -28.80 -8.00 -5.64
CA SER A 76 -27.53 -7.36 -5.96
C SER A 76 -27.43 -5.98 -5.31
N ILE A 77 -26.20 -5.61 -4.95
CA ILE A 77 -25.85 -4.27 -4.50
C ILE A 77 -24.33 -4.12 -4.64
N ARG A 78 -23.87 -2.94 -5.04
CA ARG A 78 -22.47 -2.56 -5.05
C ARG A 78 -22.34 -1.12 -4.55
N LEU A 79 -21.41 -0.88 -3.63
CA LEU A 79 -21.13 0.44 -3.11
C LEU A 79 -19.96 1.07 -3.87
N ALA A 80 -20.18 2.24 -4.45
CA ALA A 80 -19.19 3.01 -5.18
C ALA A 80 -19.12 4.44 -4.63
N TRP A 81 -18.06 5.17 -4.98
CA TRP A 81 -17.89 6.56 -4.62
C TRP A 81 -17.14 7.36 -5.69
N GLU A 82 -17.29 8.68 -5.64
CA GLU A 82 -16.43 9.62 -6.35
C GLU A 82 -15.98 10.69 -5.36
N GLY A 83 -14.78 11.23 -5.55
CA GLY A 83 -14.22 12.27 -4.70
C GLY A 83 -13.39 13.32 -5.45
N PRO A 84 -12.77 14.26 -4.73
CA PRO A 84 -12.14 15.43 -5.32
C PRO A 84 -10.93 15.11 -6.20
N GLY A 85 -11.16 15.02 -7.52
CA GLY A 85 -10.08 14.85 -8.51
C GLY A 85 -9.89 13.43 -9.01
N TRP A 86 -10.82 12.52 -8.72
CA TRP A 86 -10.86 11.19 -9.34
C TRP A 86 -12.25 10.81 -9.82
N GLN A 87 -12.31 9.81 -10.71
CA GLN A 87 -13.56 9.30 -11.24
C GLN A 87 -14.21 8.29 -10.30
N LYS A 88 -15.51 8.07 -10.48
CA LYS A 88 -16.27 7.08 -9.73
C LYS A 88 -15.62 5.70 -9.79
N GLU A 89 -15.43 5.08 -8.63
CA GLU A 89 -14.91 3.73 -8.47
C GLU A 89 -15.68 2.95 -7.40
N VAL A 90 -15.60 1.62 -7.45
CA VAL A 90 -16.13 0.76 -6.39
C VAL A 90 -15.29 0.98 -5.15
N ILE A 91 -15.92 1.17 -3.98
CA ILE A 91 -15.16 1.35 -2.74
C ILE A 91 -14.32 0.08 -2.55
N PRO A 92 -12.98 0.18 -2.56
CA PRO A 92 -12.12 -0.97 -2.32
C PRO A 92 -12.35 -1.35 -0.86
N LEU A 93 -13.16 -2.39 -0.63
CA LEU A 93 -13.34 -2.96 0.69
C LEU A 93 -11.96 -3.44 1.15
N LEU A 94 -11.36 -2.72 2.10
CA LEU A 94 -10.30 -3.27 2.93
C LEU A 94 -10.91 -4.48 3.62
N LYS A 95 -10.39 -5.66 3.31
CA LYS A 95 -10.85 -6.93 3.89
C LYS A 95 -10.71 -6.84 5.41
N ASP A 96 -11.81 -7.14 6.10
CA ASP A 96 -11.91 -7.62 7.48
C ASP A 96 -11.07 -6.90 8.55
N PHE A 97 -11.69 -5.94 9.23
CA PHE A 97 -11.23 -5.47 10.55
C PHE A 97 -11.47 -6.55 11.61
N SER A 98 -10.58 -7.54 11.72
CA SER A 98 -10.41 -8.28 12.98
C SER A 98 -9.61 -7.40 13.96
N GLU A 99 -9.69 -7.67 15.27
CA GLU A 99 -8.91 -6.92 16.27
C GLU A 99 -7.38 -6.97 16.03
N GLU A 100 -6.87 -7.91 15.24
CA GLU A 100 -5.47 -7.94 14.79
C GLU A 100 -5.17 -6.88 13.72
N ASP A 101 -6.13 -6.56 12.85
CA ASP A 101 -6.03 -5.48 11.86
C ASP A 101 -6.41 -4.09 12.41
N SER A 102 -6.81 -4.03 13.68
CA SER A 102 -6.98 -2.76 14.41
C SER A 102 -5.65 -2.06 14.74
N LEU A 103 -4.51 -2.75 14.53
CA LEU A 103 -3.18 -2.15 14.67
C LEU A 103 -2.85 -1.37 13.41
N ARG A 104 -3.07 -0.05 13.49
CA ARG A 104 -2.55 0.96 12.56
C ARG A 104 -1.04 0.76 12.42
N ARG A 105 -0.60 0.28 11.25
CA ARG A 105 0.79 -0.11 11.03
C ARG A 105 1.16 0.02 9.57
N GLY A 106 2.46 0.13 9.29
CA GLY A 106 2.97 0.23 7.92
C GLY A 106 3.42 1.65 7.54
N VAL A 107 3.65 1.89 6.26
CA VAL A 107 4.22 3.17 5.80
C VAL A 107 3.15 4.22 5.56
N MET A 108 3.28 5.36 6.22
CA MET A 108 2.28 6.44 6.22
C MET A 108 1.99 6.99 4.82
N GLY A 109 0.71 7.35 4.59
CA GLY A 109 0.23 7.94 3.36
C GLY A 109 0.00 6.92 2.24
N GLU A 110 0.21 7.36 1.00
CA GLU A 110 0.07 6.51 -0.20
C GLU A 110 1.21 5.47 -0.36
N GLY A 111 2.15 5.42 0.59
CA GLY A 111 3.25 4.47 0.63
C GLY A 111 4.61 5.16 0.59
N TRP A 112 5.51 4.60 -0.21
CA TRP A 112 6.92 4.95 -0.24
C TRP A 112 7.20 6.05 -1.27
N ALA A 113 7.89 7.11 -0.87
CA ALA A 113 8.42 8.09 -1.80
C ALA A 113 9.66 7.50 -2.51
N GLY A 114 9.46 6.99 -3.72
CA GLY A 114 10.51 6.40 -4.55
C GLY A 114 11.17 7.42 -5.47
N VAL A 115 12.50 7.52 -5.40
CA VAL A 115 13.32 8.22 -6.39
C VAL A 115 14.15 7.19 -7.13
N TYR A 116 13.98 7.14 -8.44
CA TYR A 116 14.63 6.19 -9.34
C TYR A 116 15.77 6.87 -10.10
N PHE A 117 16.90 6.19 -10.18
CA PHE A 117 18.15 6.70 -10.71
C PHE A 117 18.67 5.79 -11.82
N GLU A 118 19.22 6.40 -12.85
CA GLU A 118 20.11 5.68 -13.77
C GLU A 118 21.53 5.71 -13.19
N ASP A 119 22.19 4.56 -13.18
CA ASP A 119 23.56 4.41 -12.69
C ASP A 119 24.47 4.12 -13.90
N PRO A 120 25.02 5.16 -14.56
CA PRO A 120 25.75 5.02 -15.83
C PRO A 120 27.18 4.45 -15.67
N ASP A 121 27.66 4.32 -14.43
CA ASP A 121 28.98 3.75 -14.14
C ASP A 121 28.90 2.22 -14.19
N HIS A 122 29.03 1.68 -15.40
CA HIS A 122 28.87 0.27 -15.73
C HIS A 122 30.11 -0.60 -15.46
N ASP A 123 30.88 -0.36 -14.38
CA ASP A 123 32.16 -1.07 -14.26
C ASP A 123 31.94 -2.58 -14.18
N LEU A 124 32.42 -3.28 -15.21
CA LEU A 124 31.93 -4.58 -15.70
C LEU A 124 32.41 -5.77 -14.86
N VAL A 125 32.61 -5.61 -13.56
CA VAL A 125 33.00 -6.74 -12.72
C VAL A 125 31.75 -7.60 -12.47
N LEU A 126 31.49 -8.53 -13.39
CA LEU A 126 30.38 -9.50 -13.41
C LEU A 126 30.56 -10.62 -12.38
N GLN A 127 31.18 -10.33 -11.24
CA GLN A 127 31.41 -11.34 -10.22
C GLN A 127 30.28 -11.30 -9.19
N LEU A 128 29.64 -12.44 -8.95
CA LEU A 128 28.68 -12.54 -7.86
C LEU A 128 29.43 -12.39 -6.52
N GLY A 129 28.79 -11.74 -5.56
CA GLY A 129 29.25 -11.61 -4.18
C GLY A 129 30.13 -10.39 -3.89
N ILE A 130 30.46 -9.57 -4.89
CA ILE A 130 31.17 -8.30 -4.69
C ILE A 130 30.21 -7.13 -4.53
N GLU A 131 30.62 -6.16 -3.73
CA GLU A 131 29.93 -4.87 -3.65
C GLU A 131 30.01 -4.16 -5.00
N PRO A 132 28.90 -3.62 -5.51
CA PRO A 132 28.92 -2.92 -6.78
C PRO A 132 29.74 -1.62 -6.61
N LEU A 133 30.71 -1.42 -7.50
CA LEU A 133 31.54 -0.22 -7.55
C LEU A 133 30.81 0.83 -8.40
N GLY A 134 30.65 2.03 -7.89
CA GLY A 134 30.04 3.11 -8.66
C GLY A 134 29.41 4.20 -7.81
N SER A 135 29.02 5.27 -8.48
CA SER A 135 28.31 6.38 -7.85
C SER A 135 26.79 6.15 -7.98
N PHE A 136 26.20 5.46 -7.00
CA PHE A 136 24.75 5.24 -6.96
C PHE A 136 24.00 6.51 -6.57
N PHE A 137 22.73 6.58 -6.97
CA PHE A 137 21.80 7.64 -6.55
C PHE A 137 22.21 9.06 -6.99
N GLN A 138 22.98 9.20 -8.07
CA GLN A 138 23.49 10.50 -8.54
C GLN A 138 22.60 11.15 -9.60
N LYS A 139 22.00 10.35 -10.50
CA LYS A 139 21.22 10.85 -11.64
C LYS A 139 19.74 10.47 -11.51
N PRO A 140 18.93 11.24 -10.75
CA PRO A 140 17.51 10.95 -10.60
C PRO A 140 16.80 11.15 -11.94
N LEU A 141 16.04 10.15 -12.37
CA LEU A 141 15.26 10.20 -13.60
C LEU A 141 13.76 10.30 -13.32
N LEU A 142 13.25 9.54 -12.35
CA LEU A 142 11.82 9.48 -12.08
C LEU A 142 11.52 9.48 -10.58
N ARG A 143 10.34 9.98 -10.23
CA ARG A 143 9.79 9.94 -8.88
C ARG A 143 8.39 9.37 -8.94
N ARG A 144 8.06 8.47 -8.03
CA ARG A 144 6.68 7.98 -7.83
C ARG A 144 6.44 7.62 -6.38
N VAL A 145 5.17 7.43 -6.05
CA VAL A 145 4.77 6.79 -4.80
C VAL A 145 4.52 5.31 -5.06
N ASP A 146 5.15 4.44 -4.27
CA ASP A 146 4.98 3.00 -4.33
C ASP A 146 4.19 2.51 -3.11
N PRO A 147 2.96 1.97 -3.27
CA PRO A 147 2.11 1.58 -2.14
C PRO A 147 2.73 0.50 -1.24
N ARG A 148 3.60 -0.34 -1.81
CA ARG A 148 4.34 -1.40 -1.12
C ARG A 148 5.64 -1.69 -1.86
N LEU A 149 6.63 -2.19 -1.13
CA LEU A 149 7.83 -2.77 -1.73
C LEU A 149 7.61 -4.26 -1.91
N ASP A 150 6.99 -4.62 -3.04
CA ASP A 150 6.71 -5.99 -3.47
C ASP A 150 6.85 -6.05 -4.99
N PHE A 151 8.09 -5.98 -5.45
CA PHE A 151 8.45 -5.92 -6.86
C PHE A 151 9.07 -7.22 -7.34
N GLN A 152 8.59 -7.65 -8.51
CA GLN A 152 9.20 -8.69 -9.31
C GLN A 152 9.24 -8.19 -10.74
N TRP A 153 10.43 -7.86 -11.23
CA TRP A 153 10.63 -7.45 -12.61
C TRP A 153 10.96 -8.67 -13.47
N ALA A 154 10.17 -8.87 -14.52
CA ALA A 154 10.43 -9.93 -15.50
C ALA A 154 11.70 -9.63 -16.31
N GLN A 155 12.23 -10.66 -16.96
CA GLN A 155 13.38 -10.54 -17.85
C GLN A 155 13.19 -9.42 -18.89
N GLY A 156 14.04 -8.39 -18.84
CA GLY A 156 14.08 -7.25 -19.74
C GLY A 156 13.10 -6.14 -19.38
N ALA A 157 12.39 -6.27 -18.26
CA ALA A 157 11.49 -5.24 -17.77
C ALA A 157 12.26 -4.07 -17.16
N THR A 158 11.74 -2.88 -17.37
CA THR A 158 12.22 -1.64 -16.75
C THR A 158 11.32 -1.33 -15.54
N PRO A 159 11.83 -0.77 -14.44
CA PRO A 159 11.00 -0.46 -13.28
C PRO A 159 9.91 0.57 -13.59
N LEU A 160 10.19 1.46 -14.54
CA LEU A 160 9.30 2.50 -15.05
C LEU A 160 9.60 2.78 -16.53
N PRO A 161 8.62 3.23 -17.32
CA PRO A 161 8.87 3.73 -18.68
C PRO A 161 9.95 4.81 -18.68
N GLY A 162 10.99 4.65 -19.52
CA GLY A 162 12.10 5.59 -19.61
C GLY A 162 13.31 5.26 -18.71
N MET A 163 13.27 4.17 -17.95
CA MET A 163 14.43 3.63 -17.23
C MET A 163 15.18 2.59 -18.07
N PRO A 164 16.49 2.40 -17.87
CA PRO A 164 17.19 1.25 -18.42
C PRO A 164 16.73 -0.04 -17.70
N PRO A 165 16.82 -1.21 -18.35
CA PRO A 165 16.41 -2.49 -17.74
C PRO A 165 17.44 -3.03 -16.73
N GLN A 166 18.63 -2.45 -16.70
CA GLN A 166 19.77 -2.84 -15.87
C GLN A 166 20.54 -1.57 -15.47
N PHE A 167 21.39 -1.66 -14.46
CA PHE A 167 22.20 -0.55 -13.96
C PHE A 167 21.34 0.66 -13.56
N TRP A 168 20.43 0.41 -12.62
CA TRP A 168 19.58 1.42 -12.05
C TRP A 168 19.43 1.18 -10.56
N SER A 169 19.20 2.25 -9.82
CA SER A 169 18.95 2.19 -8.39
C SER A 169 17.70 2.95 -8.04
N VAL A 170 17.17 2.67 -6.87
CA VAL A 170 16.03 3.39 -6.32
C VAL A 170 16.21 3.53 -4.82
N ARG A 171 15.89 4.72 -4.34
CA ARG A 171 15.78 5.01 -2.91
C ARG A 171 14.31 5.26 -2.60
N TRP A 172 13.78 4.46 -1.69
CA TRP A 172 12.46 4.65 -1.12
C TRP A 172 12.59 5.18 0.29
N GLU A 173 11.87 6.25 0.59
CA GLU A 173 11.78 6.83 1.94
C GLU A 173 10.32 6.92 2.38
N GLY A 174 10.09 6.77 3.69
CA GLY A 174 8.77 6.87 4.28
C GLY A 174 8.83 7.01 5.79
N LYS A 175 7.64 7.08 6.40
CA LYS A 175 7.47 6.99 7.86
C LYS A 175 6.78 5.68 8.18
N LEU A 176 7.43 4.80 8.94
CA LEU A 176 6.86 3.54 9.40
C LEU A 176 6.10 3.78 10.70
N LEU A 177 4.80 3.50 10.72
CA LEU A 177 4.01 3.42 11.94
C LEU A 177 4.16 2.03 12.57
N VAL A 178 4.80 2.00 13.73
CA VAL A 178 4.99 0.82 14.57
C VAL A 178 3.82 0.73 15.55
N PRO A 179 3.04 -0.36 15.54
CA PRO A 179 1.79 -0.43 16.31
C PRO A 179 1.99 -0.71 17.80
N ARG A 180 3.06 -1.39 18.18
CA ARG A 180 3.39 -1.76 19.56
C ARG A 180 4.89 -1.72 19.78
N THR A 181 5.33 -1.34 20.98
CA THR A 181 6.74 -1.44 21.40
C THR A 181 7.11 -2.91 21.55
N GLU A 182 7.85 -3.47 20.59
CA GLU A 182 8.25 -4.87 20.55
C GLU A 182 9.58 -5.04 19.80
N GLU A 183 10.09 -6.27 19.73
CA GLU A 183 11.18 -6.62 18.83
C GLU A 183 10.64 -6.97 17.44
N TYR A 184 11.02 -6.18 16.44
CA TYR A 184 10.65 -6.38 15.05
C TYR A 184 11.79 -7.04 14.29
N THR A 185 11.43 -7.97 13.41
CA THR A 185 12.35 -8.58 12.45
C THR A 185 11.93 -8.16 11.05
N PHE A 186 12.87 -7.67 10.25
CA PHE A 186 12.65 -7.27 8.87
C PHE A 186 13.23 -8.29 7.91
N PHE A 187 12.63 -8.40 6.72
CA PHE A 187 13.04 -9.33 5.68
C PHE A 187 13.11 -8.59 4.35
N LEU A 188 14.26 -8.67 3.67
CA LEU A 188 14.38 -8.36 2.24
C LEU A 188 14.35 -9.69 1.49
N GLU A 189 13.19 -10.03 0.95
CA GLU A 189 12.96 -11.27 0.20
C GLU A 189 13.13 -11.05 -1.30
N ASN A 190 13.52 -12.13 -2.00
CA ASN A 190 13.74 -12.15 -3.45
C ASN A 190 14.65 -11.00 -3.92
N LEU A 191 15.60 -10.58 -3.08
CA LEU A 191 16.48 -9.46 -3.36
C LEU A 191 17.47 -9.83 -4.44
N ASP A 192 17.32 -9.20 -5.60
CA ASP A 192 18.14 -9.38 -6.79
C ASP A 192 18.26 -7.99 -7.45
N ASP A 193 19.39 -7.28 -7.40
CA ASP A 193 20.68 -7.69 -6.82
C ASP A 193 20.88 -7.20 -5.37
N ALA A 194 21.05 -5.89 -5.18
CA ALA A 194 21.60 -5.30 -3.96
C ALA A 194 20.54 -4.52 -3.19
N GLY A 195 20.61 -4.56 -1.86
CA GLY A 195 19.62 -3.91 -1.00
C GLY A 195 20.15 -3.52 0.36
N ARG A 196 19.68 -2.37 0.88
CA ARG A 196 19.91 -1.91 2.24
C ARG A 196 18.62 -1.41 2.86
N LEU A 197 18.41 -1.74 4.14
CA LEU A 197 17.30 -1.24 4.94
C LEU A 197 17.85 -0.40 6.08
N PHE A 198 17.26 0.78 6.28
CA PHE A 198 17.53 1.66 7.39
C PHE A 198 16.25 1.97 8.17
N ILE A 199 16.35 2.00 9.50
CA ILE A 199 15.31 2.47 10.43
C ILE A 199 15.93 3.54 11.33
N ASP A 200 15.31 4.72 11.41
CA ASP A 200 15.83 5.90 12.13
C ASP A 200 17.29 6.24 11.79
N GLY A 201 17.65 6.04 10.52
CA GLY A 201 19.00 6.24 10.00
C GLY A 201 20.00 5.14 10.37
N GLN A 202 19.64 4.17 11.20
CA GLN A 202 20.49 3.01 11.52
C GLN A 202 20.37 1.94 10.43
N LEU A 203 21.50 1.37 10.01
CA LEU A 203 21.55 0.28 9.02
C LEU A 203 21.11 -1.04 9.68
N VAL A 204 20.00 -1.60 9.22
CA VAL A 204 19.35 -2.80 9.78
C VAL A 204 19.65 -4.04 8.95
N ILE A 205 19.66 -3.91 7.62
CA ILE A 205 20.09 -4.96 6.69
C ILE A 205 21.09 -4.35 5.73
N ASP A 206 22.25 -4.99 5.59
CA ASP A 206 23.27 -4.64 4.61
C ASP A 206 23.56 -5.81 3.67
N ALA A 207 22.92 -5.77 2.49
CA ALA A 207 23.10 -6.74 1.42
C ALA A 207 23.49 -6.02 0.13
N TRP A 208 24.46 -5.11 0.22
CA TRP A 208 24.91 -4.29 -0.90
C TRP A 208 25.92 -5.01 -1.82
N LYS A 209 25.50 -6.08 -2.48
CA LYS A 209 26.36 -6.88 -3.38
C LYS A 209 25.61 -7.44 -4.58
N VAL A 210 26.33 -7.72 -5.65
CA VAL A 210 25.81 -8.38 -6.86
C VAL A 210 25.49 -9.84 -6.55
N GLN A 211 24.26 -10.31 -6.80
CA GLN A 211 23.83 -11.63 -6.38
C GLN A 211 22.54 -12.08 -7.08
N GLN A 212 22.31 -13.39 -7.10
CA GLN A 212 20.99 -13.91 -7.44
C GLN A 212 19.98 -13.60 -6.33
N ALA A 213 18.70 -13.61 -6.67
CA ALA A 213 17.57 -13.54 -5.75
C ALA A 213 17.81 -14.30 -4.43
N THR A 214 18.03 -13.53 -3.37
CA THR A 214 18.38 -14.05 -2.03
C THR A 214 17.50 -13.37 -0.98
N THR A 215 17.16 -14.09 0.09
CA THR A 215 16.44 -13.52 1.24
C THR A 215 17.40 -13.16 2.37
N TYR A 216 17.28 -11.94 2.89
CA TYR A 216 18.00 -11.46 4.07
C TYR A 216 17.02 -11.18 5.21
N THR A 217 17.42 -11.54 6.41
CA THR A 217 16.66 -11.33 7.65
C THR A 217 17.49 -10.48 8.59
N SER A 218 16.91 -9.41 9.15
CA SER A 218 17.59 -8.61 10.16
C SER A 218 17.73 -9.38 11.48
N PRO A 219 18.69 -9.03 12.35
CA PRO A 219 18.52 -9.27 13.77
C PRO A 219 17.22 -8.62 14.27
N PRO A 220 16.58 -9.15 15.33
CA PRO A 220 15.47 -8.44 15.98
C PRO A 220 15.95 -7.07 16.46
N ILE A 221 15.18 -6.03 16.15
CA ILE A 221 15.41 -4.67 16.62
C ILE A 221 14.23 -4.21 17.46
N ARG A 222 14.51 -3.64 18.63
CA ARG A 222 13.47 -3.06 19.48
C ARG A 222 13.01 -1.74 18.87
N LEU A 223 11.74 -1.64 18.50
CA LEU A 223 11.10 -0.39 18.07
C LEU A 223 10.08 0.02 19.13
N GLU A 224 9.94 1.33 19.34
CA GLU A 224 8.89 1.87 20.19
C GLU A 224 7.60 2.04 19.37
N ALA A 225 6.43 2.00 19.99
CA ALA A 225 5.20 2.31 19.28
C ALA A 225 5.23 3.78 18.80
N GLY A 226 4.88 4.02 17.54
CA GLY A 226 4.91 5.37 16.95
C GLY A 226 5.57 5.41 15.58
N LEU A 227 5.93 6.62 15.15
CA LEU A 227 6.54 6.84 13.84
C LEU A 227 8.06 6.69 13.89
N HIS A 228 8.58 5.93 12.93
CA HIS A 228 10.00 5.75 12.68
C HIS A 228 10.33 6.18 11.25
N ASP A 229 11.52 6.73 11.04
CA ASP A 229 12.04 6.92 9.68
C ASP A 229 12.39 5.57 9.09
N ILE A 230 11.93 5.31 7.86
CA ILE A 230 12.29 4.09 7.14
C ILE A 230 12.83 4.45 5.76
N LYS A 231 13.95 3.83 5.38
CA LYS A 231 14.57 4.00 4.07
C LYS A 231 15.02 2.66 3.53
N VAL A 232 14.72 2.41 2.27
CA VAL A 232 15.25 1.27 1.51
C VAL A 232 16.02 1.79 0.33
N GLU A 233 17.22 1.25 0.15
CA GLU A 233 18.02 1.43 -1.05
C GLU A 233 18.08 0.10 -1.79
N TYR A 234 17.88 0.14 -3.09
CA TYR A 234 17.99 -1.00 -3.98
C TYR A 234 18.79 -0.64 -5.21
N HIS A 235 19.54 -1.60 -5.73
CA HIS A 235 20.24 -1.47 -6.99
C HIS A 235 20.11 -2.75 -7.80
N GLN A 236 19.64 -2.59 -9.03
CA GLN A 236 19.68 -3.62 -10.06
C GLN A 236 20.96 -3.44 -10.85
N PHE A 237 21.80 -4.47 -10.87
CA PHE A 237 23.03 -4.46 -11.63
C PHE A 237 22.78 -4.98 -13.05
N TRP A 238 23.64 -5.88 -13.55
CA TRP A 238 23.38 -6.64 -14.77
C TRP A 238 22.51 -7.85 -14.46
N GLY A 239 21.76 -8.30 -15.45
CA GLY A 239 20.74 -9.31 -15.22
C GLY A 239 19.40 -8.70 -15.57
N LEU A 240 18.63 -9.47 -16.33
CA LEU A 240 17.42 -8.94 -16.93
C LEU A 240 16.20 -9.07 -16.02
N ALA A 241 16.28 -9.89 -14.97
CA ALA A 241 15.25 -10.01 -13.95
C ALA A 241 15.78 -9.41 -12.64
N GLY A 242 14.88 -8.88 -11.83
CA GLY A 242 15.21 -8.31 -10.53
C GLY A 242 14.02 -8.44 -9.59
N GLY A 243 14.25 -8.25 -8.31
CA GLY A 243 13.19 -8.36 -7.32
C GLY A 243 13.57 -7.76 -5.98
N ILE A 244 12.55 -7.31 -5.25
CA ILE A 244 12.66 -6.95 -3.84
C ILE A 244 11.27 -6.98 -3.21
N ARG A 245 11.16 -7.66 -2.08
CA ARG A 245 9.97 -7.63 -1.22
C ARG A 245 10.39 -7.32 0.22
N LEU A 246 9.83 -6.26 0.79
CA LEU A 246 10.07 -5.91 2.19
C LEU A 246 8.92 -6.41 3.07
N CYS A 247 9.26 -7.35 3.94
CA CYS A 247 8.35 -7.89 4.96
C CYS A 247 8.84 -7.54 6.37
N TRP A 248 7.94 -7.64 7.34
CA TRP A 248 8.25 -7.52 8.77
C TRP A 248 7.41 -8.47 9.59
N SER A 249 7.85 -8.77 10.81
CA SER A 249 7.11 -9.53 11.82
C SER A 249 7.52 -9.11 13.22
N ALA A 250 6.67 -9.37 14.21
CA ALA A 250 6.94 -9.19 15.64
C ALA A 250 6.17 -10.25 16.45
N PRO A 251 6.38 -10.39 17.77
CA PRO A 251 5.63 -11.32 18.60
C PRO A 251 4.10 -11.20 18.45
N SER A 252 3.56 -9.99 18.34
CA SER A 252 2.13 -9.76 18.12
C SER A 252 1.74 -9.52 16.65
N LEU A 253 2.66 -9.72 15.71
CA LEU A 253 2.47 -9.37 14.30
C LEU A 253 2.96 -10.53 13.41
N PRO A 254 2.05 -11.30 12.77
CA PRO A 254 2.46 -12.30 11.81
C PRO A 254 3.24 -11.66 10.67
N LYS A 255 4.14 -12.44 10.05
CA LYS A 255 4.94 -11.94 8.95
C LYS A 255 4.06 -11.51 7.77
N GLU A 256 4.25 -10.28 7.32
CA GLU A 256 3.53 -9.69 6.20
C GLU A 256 4.44 -8.73 5.40
N VAL A 257 4.04 -8.42 4.17
CA VAL A 257 4.59 -7.26 3.44
C VAL A 257 4.16 -6.00 4.17
N ILE A 258 5.07 -5.05 4.39
CA ILE A 258 4.72 -3.80 5.09
C ILE A 258 3.62 -3.06 4.28
N PRO A 259 2.41 -2.89 4.82
CA PRO A 259 1.31 -2.26 4.10
C PRO A 259 1.46 -0.72 4.08
N PRO A 260 0.71 -0.01 3.22
CA PRO A 260 0.50 1.42 3.40
C PRO A 260 -0.41 1.68 4.61
N CYS A 261 -0.18 2.78 5.32
CA CYS A 261 -0.98 3.26 6.44
C CYS A 261 -1.55 4.64 6.10
N TYR A 262 -2.84 4.70 5.78
CA TYR A 262 -3.43 5.95 5.31
C TYR A 262 -3.77 6.93 6.44
N GLU A 263 -3.63 6.54 7.70
CA GLU A 263 -4.07 7.36 8.83
C GLU A 263 -3.09 8.48 9.19
N ALA A 264 -3.55 9.55 9.85
CA ALA A 264 -2.67 10.61 10.34
C ALA A 264 -1.97 10.20 11.65
N PRO A 265 -0.69 10.58 11.88
CA PRO A 265 -0.07 10.38 13.18
C PRO A 265 -0.74 11.30 14.20
N TYR A 266 -1.02 10.75 15.38
CA TYR A 266 -1.64 11.46 16.51
C TYR A 266 -0.84 12.68 16.95
#